data_AF-A0A832EYY4-F1
#
_entry.id   AF-A0A832EYY4-F1
#
_cell.length_a   1.000
_cell.length_b   1.000
_cell.length_c   1.000
_cell.angle_alpha   90.00
_cell.angle_beta   90.00
_cell.angle_gamma   90.00
#
_symmetry.space_group_name_H-M   'P 1'
#
loop_
_entity.id
_entity.type
_entity.pdbx_description
1 polymer ?
#
loop_
_entity_poly.entity_id
_entity_poly.type
_entity_poly.pdbx_seq_one_letter_code
_entity_poly.pdbx_strand_id
1 'polypeptide(L)'
;MTRTAKTTKEKAEKQRKISDKQKKTEAKAKEGKPGVVKTIFESLKQRALAKNEILEILVKKFPSRDPSKMKNTISTQLANAKRNGILYKRSDGKFCLTQKK
;
A
#
# COMPACT_ATOMS: atom_id res chain seq x y z
N MET A 1 -37.24 31.85 31.44
CA MET A 1 -36.55 30.59 31.73
C MET A 1 -37.07 29.50 30.81
N THR A 2 -36.33 29.18 29.74
CA THR A 2 -36.59 28.02 28.88
C THR A 2 -35.25 27.42 28.46
N ARG A 3 -35.24 26.09 28.42
CA ARG A 3 -34.09 25.17 28.42
C ARG A 3 -33.52 24.99 27.00
N THR A 4 -32.21 24.85 26.88
CA THR A 4 -31.61 23.98 25.85
C THR A 4 -30.34 23.32 26.37
N ALA A 5 -30.26 22.02 26.11
CA ALA A 5 -29.39 21.06 26.76
C ALA A 5 -28.16 20.71 25.90
N LYS A 6 -27.14 20.17 26.59
CA LYS A 6 -26.04 19.31 26.12
C LYS A 6 -26.40 18.43 24.93
N THR A 7 -25.51 18.31 23.92
CA THR A 7 -25.22 17.02 23.24
C THR A 7 -23.90 17.04 22.42
N THR A 8 -22.97 16.11 22.74
CA THR A 8 -22.10 15.27 21.84
C THR A 8 -21.18 15.97 20.81
N LYS A 9 -19.83 15.99 20.90
CA LYS A 9 -18.84 14.89 20.89
C LYS A 9 -19.27 13.63 20.13
N GLU A 10 -18.45 13.24 19.14
CA GLU A 10 -18.42 11.94 18.42
C GLU A 10 -19.02 11.94 17.00
N LYS A 11 -18.14 11.93 15.99
CA LYS A 11 -18.35 11.27 14.68
C LYS A 11 -17.02 11.10 13.94
N ALA A 12 -16.16 10.28 14.53
CA ALA A 12 -15.12 9.55 13.83
C ALA A 12 -15.66 8.14 13.54
N GLU A 13 -16.30 7.90 12.38
CA GLU A 13 -16.56 6.53 11.93
C GLU A 13 -16.96 6.44 10.45
N LYS A 14 -16.49 5.37 9.81
CA LYS A 14 -17.09 4.70 8.64
C LYS A 14 -17.08 5.43 7.28
N GLN A 15 -15.95 5.32 6.60
CA GLN A 15 -15.95 4.95 5.17
C GLN A 15 -15.26 3.60 4.97
N ARG A 16 -15.96 2.54 5.39
CA ARG A 16 -15.72 1.16 4.95
C ARG A 16 -17.05 0.62 4.41
N LYS A 17 -17.23 0.69 3.09
CA LYS A 17 -18.18 -0.10 2.28
C LYS A 17 -17.41 -0.42 0.98
N ILE A 18 -16.79 -1.59 0.84
CA ILE A 18 -17.34 -2.88 0.41
C ILE A 18 -18.21 -2.73 -0.84
N SER A 19 -17.59 -2.98 -2.00
CA SER A 19 -18.09 -3.46 -3.28
C SER A 19 -16.81 -3.66 -4.10
N ASP A 20 -16.44 -4.80 -4.69
CA ASP A 20 -17.28 -5.70 -5.44
C ASP A 20 -16.63 -7.09 -5.51
N LYS A 21 -17.52 -8.07 -5.57
CA LYS A 21 -17.26 -9.48 -5.81
C LYS A 21 -16.76 -9.62 -7.26
N GLN A 22 -16.11 -10.75 -7.58
CA GLN A 22 -15.79 -11.19 -8.94
C GLN A 22 -14.58 -10.50 -9.63
N LYS A 23 -13.47 -11.22 -9.72
CA LYS A 23 -13.19 -12.05 -10.91
C LYS A 23 -11.84 -12.73 -10.68
N LYS A 24 -11.88 -14.04 -10.43
CA LYS A 24 -10.75 -14.92 -10.74
C LYS A 24 -10.52 -14.74 -12.24
N THR A 25 -9.45 -14.04 -12.61
CA THR A 25 -8.83 -14.17 -13.92
C THR A 25 -7.38 -14.45 -13.66
N GLU A 26 -7.03 -15.70 -13.90
CA GLU A 26 -5.70 -16.26 -13.94
C GLU A 26 -4.82 -15.37 -14.82
N ALA A 27 -3.93 -14.59 -14.21
CA ALA A 27 -2.82 -14.02 -14.95
C ALA A 27 -1.79 -15.13 -15.10
N LYS A 28 -1.87 -15.87 -16.22
CA LYS A 28 -0.78 -16.72 -16.72
C LYS A 28 0.53 -15.94 -16.53
N ALA A 29 1.42 -16.47 -15.70
CA ALA A 29 2.75 -15.93 -15.52
C ALA A 29 3.48 -16.07 -16.87
N LYS A 30 3.45 -15.02 -17.70
CA LYS A 30 4.38 -14.90 -18.82
C LYS A 30 5.76 -14.75 -18.20
N GLU A 31 6.56 -15.80 -18.34
CA GLU A 31 7.97 -15.82 -17.96
C GLU A 31 8.67 -14.61 -18.60
N GLY A 32 9.26 -13.74 -17.78
CA GLY A 32 10.14 -12.68 -18.26
C GLY A 32 9.99 -11.31 -17.59
N LYS A 33 8.81 -10.92 -17.07
CA LYS A 33 8.64 -9.60 -16.42
C LYS A 33 8.60 -9.71 -14.90
N PRO A 34 9.36 -8.88 -14.15
CA PRO A 34 9.28 -8.87 -12.70
C PRO A 34 7.83 -8.58 -12.28
N GLY A 35 7.31 -9.35 -11.33
CA GLY A 35 5.97 -9.12 -10.79
C GLY A 35 5.92 -7.87 -9.90
N VAL A 36 4.71 -7.36 -9.64
CA VAL A 36 4.49 -6.17 -8.80
C VAL A 36 5.25 -6.23 -7.47
N VAL A 37 5.24 -7.37 -6.78
CA VAL A 37 5.94 -7.52 -5.49
C VAL A 37 7.46 -7.37 -5.65
N LYS A 38 8.06 -8.00 -6.66
CA LYS A 38 9.50 -7.90 -6.93
C LYS A 38 9.88 -6.46 -7.25
N THR A 39 9.08 -5.77 -8.07
CA THR A 39 9.29 -4.36 -8.41
C THR A 39 9.21 -3.42 -7.20
N ILE A 40 8.34 -3.69 -6.22
CA ILE A 40 8.27 -2.92 -4.97
C ILE A 40 9.62 -2.97 -4.24
N PHE A 41 10.15 -4.18 -4.01
CA PHE A 41 11.40 -4.34 -3.28
C PHE A 41 12.62 -3.86 -4.06
N GLU A 42 12.65 -4.05 -5.38
CA GLU A 42 13.70 -3.47 -6.24
C GLU A 42 13.74 -1.94 -6.16
N SER A 43 12.57 -1.30 -6.17
CA SER A 43 12.48 0.17 -6.07
C SER A 43 13.02 0.66 -4.71
N LEU A 44 12.76 -0.10 -3.64
CA LEU A 44 13.25 0.19 -2.28
C LEU A 44 14.74 -0.12 -2.08
N LYS A 45 15.34 -1.01 -2.91
CA LYS A 45 16.80 -1.24 -2.91
C LYS A 45 17.56 -0.03 -3.44
N GLN A 46 16.98 0.70 -4.41
CA GLN A 46 17.64 1.84 -5.02
C GLN A 46 17.56 3.10 -4.16
N ARG A 47 16.40 3.36 -3.54
CA ARG A 47 16.20 4.56 -2.71
C ARG A 47 15.05 4.39 -1.72
N ALA A 48 15.05 5.26 -0.71
CA ALA A 48 13.94 5.41 0.21
C ALA A 48 12.70 5.94 -0.52
N LEU A 49 11.55 5.27 -0.39
CA LEU A 49 10.31 5.65 -1.08
C LEU A 49 9.10 5.66 -0.14
N ALA A 50 8.22 6.64 -0.33
CA ALA A 50 6.89 6.64 0.26
C ALA A 50 5.94 5.69 -0.50
N LYS A 51 4.83 5.31 0.15
CA LYS A 51 3.83 4.41 -0.47
C LYS A 51 3.29 4.94 -1.81
N ASN A 52 3.07 6.25 -1.90
CA ASN A 52 2.55 6.87 -3.11
C ASN A 52 3.59 6.85 -4.24
N GLU A 53 4.86 7.11 -3.93
CA GLU A 53 5.94 7.03 -4.93
C GLU A 53 6.10 5.60 -5.48
N ILE A 54 5.98 4.58 -4.63
CA ILE A 54 5.99 3.18 -5.07
C ILE A 54 4.80 2.90 -6.00
N LEU A 55 3.62 3.42 -5.67
CA LEU A 55 2.43 3.24 -6.48
C LEU A 55 2.58 3.88 -7.87
N GLU A 56 3.13 5.09 -7.96
CA GLU A 56 3.40 5.76 -9.24
C GLU A 56 4.34 4.95 -10.12
N ILE A 57 5.42 4.39 -9.54
CA ILE A 57 6.35 3.51 -10.27
C ILE A 57 5.62 2.28 -10.81
N LEU A 58 4.74 1.68 -9.99
CA LEU A 58 3.98 0.50 -10.38
C LEU A 58 2.93 0.81 -11.46
N VAL A 59 2.25 1.95 -11.41
CA VAL A 59 1.29 2.35 -12.45
C VAL A 59 2.01 2.57 -13.78
N LYS A 60 3.21 3.19 -13.76
CA LYS A 60 4.04 3.36 -14.96
C LYS A 60 4.52 2.03 -15.55
N LYS A 61 4.89 1.05 -14.71
CA LYS A 61 5.39 -0.26 -15.16
C LYS A 61 4.28 -1.27 -15.49
N PHE A 62 3.14 -1.17 -14.81
CA PHE A 62 2.00 -2.07 -14.93
C PHE A 62 0.69 -1.30 -15.14
N PRO A 63 0.56 -0.54 -16.24
CA PRO A 63 -0.62 0.30 -16.48
C PRO A 63 -1.92 -0.52 -16.64
N SER A 64 -1.80 -1.80 -17.02
CA SER A 64 -2.94 -2.72 -17.11
C SER A 64 -3.47 -3.19 -15.74
N ARG A 65 -2.74 -2.95 -14.65
CA ARG A 65 -3.17 -3.34 -13.31
C ARG A 65 -3.94 -2.21 -12.62
N ASP A 66 -4.94 -2.61 -11.85
CA ASP A 66 -5.72 -1.68 -11.05
C ASP A 66 -4.87 -1.01 -9.94
N PRO A 67 -4.80 0.33 -9.89
CA PRO A 67 -4.01 1.05 -8.89
C PRO A 67 -4.45 0.77 -7.45
N SER A 68 -5.74 0.57 -7.20
CA SER A 68 -6.26 0.29 -5.86
C SER A 68 -5.79 -1.07 -5.36
N LYS A 69 -5.81 -2.10 -6.22
CA LYS A 69 -5.24 -3.43 -5.92
C LYS A 69 -3.72 -3.35 -5.70
N MET A 70 -3.01 -2.55 -6.48
CA MET A 70 -1.58 -2.32 -6.28
C MET A 70 -1.30 -1.63 -4.94
N LYS A 71 -2.07 -0.60 -4.57
CA LYS A 71 -1.94 0.10 -3.28
C LYS A 71 -2.15 -0.82 -2.07
N ASN A 72 -3.13 -1.73 -2.15
CA ASN A 72 -3.33 -2.75 -1.13
C ASN A 72 -2.14 -3.71 -1.06
N THR A 73 -1.65 -4.17 -2.21
CA THR A 73 -0.46 -5.03 -2.28
C THR A 73 0.75 -4.35 -1.64
N ILE A 74 1.01 -3.08 -1.95
CA ILE A 74 2.09 -2.29 -1.34
C ILE A 74 1.92 -2.25 0.18
N SER A 75 0.72 -1.95 0.68
CA SER A 75 0.49 -1.84 2.12
C SER A 75 0.71 -3.18 2.85
N THR A 76 0.23 -4.29 2.31
CA THR A 76 0.45 -5.63 2.87
C THR A 76 1.92 -6.01 2.83
N GLN A 77 2.60 -5.83 1.70
CA GLN A 77 4.01 -6.20 1.55
C GLN A 77 4.92 -5.37 2.47
N LEU A 78 4.67 -4.06 2.57
CA LEU A 78 5.42 -3.20 3.48
C LEU A 78 5.18 -3.56 4.96
N ALA A 79 3.94 -3.88 5.34
CA ALA A 79 3.62 -4.28 6.70
C ALA A 79 4.31 -5.61 7.07
N ASN A 80 4.27 -6.60 6.18
CA ASN A 80 4.92 -7.89 6.39
C ASN A 80 6.45 -7.75 6.45
N ALA A 81 7.03 -6.99 5.52
CA ALA A 81 8.48 -6.75 5.52
C ALA A 81 8.94 -5.97 6.77
N LYS A 82 8.13 -5.05 7.28
CA LYS A 82 8.41 -4.36 8.55
C LYS A 82 8.40 -5.33 9.73
N ARG A 83 7.40 -6.21 9.81
CA ARG A 83 7.32 -7.24 10.87
C ARG A 83 8.51 -8.19 10.85
N ASN A 84 8.98 -8.54 9.65
CA ASN A 84 10.13 -9.42 9.45
C ASN A 84 11.49 -8.71 9.62
N GLY A 85 11.51 -7.41 9.98
CA GLY A 85 12.73 -6.62 10.14
C GLY A 85 13.49 -6.33 8.82
N ILE A 86 12.88 -6.63 7.68
CA ILE A 86 13.50 -6.44 6.34
C ILE A 86 13.53 -4.96 5.96
N LEU A 87 12.58 -4.17 6.46
CA LEU A 87 12.50 -2.73 6.21
C LEU A 87 12.11 -1.96 7.47
N TYR A 88 12.41 -0.67 7.47
CA TYR A 88 11.98 0.28 8.47
C TYR A 88 11.39 1.53 7.82
N LYS A 89 10.62 2.29 8.60
CA LYS A 89 10.05 3.58 8.18
C LYS A 89 10.90 4.69 8.79
N ARG A 90 11.42 5.59 7.94
CA ARG A 90 12.14 6.80 8.35
C ARG A 90 11.19 7.86 8.90
N SER A 91 11.76 8.87 9.57
CA SER A 91 11.04 10.03 10.10
C SER A 91 10.31 10.85 9.03
N ASP A 92 10.86 10.90 7.81
CA ASP A 92 10.28 11.55 6.63
C ASP A 92 9.07 10.81 6.03
N GLY A 93 8.67 9.69 6.62
CA GLY A 93 7.55 8.88 6.14
C GLY A 93 7.90 7.86 5.07
N LYS A 94 9.16 7.81 4.61
CA LYS A 94 9.64 6.89 3.57
C LYS A 94 10.04 5.55 4.15
N PHE A 95 9.98 4.52 3.31
CA PHE A 95 10.38 3.15 3.64
C PHE A 95 11.77 2.88 3.08
N CYS A 96 12.62 2.26 3.89
CA CYS A 96 13.97 1.86 3.52
C CYS A 96 14.18 0.38 3.87
N LEU A 97 14.93 -0.34 3.04
CA LEU A 97 15.40 -1.67 3.42
C LEU A 97 16.44 -1.55 4.53
N THR A 98 16.38 -2.48 5.47
CA THR A 98 17.45 -2.72 6.43
C THR A 98 18.64 -3.25 5.63
N GLN A 99 19.76 -2.54 5.62
CA GLN A 99 21.00 -3.03 5.02
C GLN A 99 21.43 -4.26 5.83
N LYS A 100 21.16 -5.47 5.34
CA LYS A 100 21.89 -6.64 5.80
C LYS A 100 23.27 -6.57 5.16
N LYS A 101 24.27 -6.26 6.00
CA LYS A 101 25.69 -6.49 5.70
C LYS A 101 25.89 -7.93 5.26
#